data_AF-A0A8J2Q897-F1
#
_entry.id   AF-A0A8J2Q897-F1
#
_cell.length_a   1.000
_cell.length_b   1.000
_cell.length_c   1.000
_cell.angle_alpha   90.00
_cell.angle_beta   90.00
_cell.angle_gamma   90.00
#
_symmetry.space_group_name_H-M   'P 1'
#
loop_
_entity.id
_entity.type
_entity.pdbx_description
1 polymer ?
#
loop_
_entity_poly.entity_id
_entity_poly.type
_entity_poly.pdbx_seq_one_letter_code
_entity_poly.pdbx_strand_id
1 'polypeptide(L)'
;MGDESDSSEDCFVVSTRHDFNPKPHLVTVVKSDTGFGFNVKGQVSEGGQLRSINGELYAPLQHVSAVLRGGAAAKAGLLKGDRILQVNGVDVEGATHKQVVELIKDGGDNLSLVVISVDAVDAERFENGLTEESCASCRYDYSEKRSLPITIPSYQTVTANGERFVAYNVHMAGRHLGSRRYNEFVQLHNLLKHEFIDFDFPKLPSKWPFSLSEQQLDARRRGLESYLEKICAVRVIADSDIMQEFLMEESLSECAIADVHIRILLPDGNSLLLNIKRHCTAVELYVATQKRLNMSQEASRHCALFEMTECGFERKLADDEYPHALYIQNYSSAASSCILLRKWIFDITREIELCRRDRLFKELCFWQAVAGVNGGLVSAKEKMFQLKALQSIERADKYLNMVRAMDGYNRIVFPHCGCGSRKDGDIILSVGFSQLTIRACDYEGNLQEEELVFDWTDILEYKIVDNGATFAFEYARLQKKPKSVKLNTPFAMYMNFCFSRIFEERQRSV
;
A
#
# COMPACT_ATOMS: atom_id res chain seq x y z
N MET A 1 34.82 12.85 -18.66
CA MET A 1 34.53 11.87 -19.73
C MET A 1 33.94 10.67 -19.00
N GLY A 2 32.68 10.73 -18.60
CA GLY A 2 31.46 10.59 -19.43
C GLY A 2 31.00 9.12 -19.24
N ASP A 3 29.78 8.76 -18.86
CA ASP A 3 28.50 9.47 -18.73
C ASP A 3 27.65 8.80 -17.64
N GLU A 4 26.75 9.57 -17.05
CA GLU A 4 25.54 9.14 -16.36
C GLU A 4 24.45 8.73 -17.37
N SER A 5 23.63 7.74 -17.03
CA SER A 5 22.20 7.66 -17.39
C SER A 5 21.60 6.46 -16.63
N ASP A 6 20.92 6.68 -15.51
CA ASP A 6 19.51 7.09 -15.41
C ASP A 6 18.57 5.95 -15.79
N SER A 7 18.06 5.25 -14.76
CA SER A 7 16.97 4.28 -14.86
C SER A 7 15.75 4.89 -14.19
N SER A 8 15.13 5.83 -14.89
CA SER A 8 13.80 6.34 -14.59
C SER A 8 12.79 5.22 -14.79
N GLU A 9 12.08 4.85 -13.73
CA GLU A 9 10.84 4.10 -13.81
C GLU A 9 9.80 4.98 -14.52
N ASP A 10 9.53 4.70 -15.80
CA ASP A 10 8.44 5.33 -16.53
C ASP A 10 7.12 4.91 -15.91
N CYS A 11 6.60 5.77 -15.03
CA CYS A 11 5.22 5.76 -14.60
C CYS A 11 4.34 6.03 -15.84
N PHE A 12 3.65 5.01 -16.35
CA PHE A 12 2.62 5.20 -17.37
C PHE A 12 1.47 6.01 -16.76
N VAL A 13 1.56 7.33 -16.84
CA VAL A 13 0.45 8.24 -16.60
C VAL A 13 -0.58 7.98 -17.71
N VAL A 14 -1.65 7.26 -17.39
CA VAL A 14 -2.81 7.15 -18.28
C VAL A 14 -3.34 8.57 -18.50
N SER A 15 -3.11 9.10 -19.71
CA SER A 15 -3.62 10.41 -20.10
C SER A 15 -5.15 10.39 -20.01
N THR A 16 -5.71 11.12 -19.05
CA THR A 16 -7.16 11.30 -18.95
C THR A 16 -7.65 12.01 -20.21
N ARG A 17 -8.42 11.30 -21.04
CA ARG A 17 -9.06 11.90 -22.22
C ARG A 17 -10.05 12.97 -21.73
N HIS A 18 -9.77 14.23 -22.03
CA HIS A 18 -10.78 15.29 -21.95
C HIS A 18 -11.97 14.84 -22.83
N ASP A 19 -13.18 14.92 -22.28
CA ASP A 19 -14.46 14.49 -22.87
C ASP A 19 -14.82 12.99 -22.81
N PHE A 20 -14.15 12.19 -21.98
CA PHE A 20 -14.59 10.81 -21.70
C PHE A 20 -15.91 10.77 -20.93
N ASN A 21 -16.97 10.20 -21.53
CA ASN A 21 -18.24 9.95 -20.86
C ASN A 21 -18.63 8.47 -20.97
N PRO A 22 -18.53 7.70 -19.87
CA PRO A 22 -18.81 6.26 -19.88
C PRO A 22 -20.32 5.94 -19.97
N LYS A 23 -21.21 6.94 -19.91
CA LYS A 23 -22.66 6.77 -20.01
C LYS A 23 -23.16 7.09 -21.43
N PRO A 24 -24.29 6.48 -21.87
CA PRO A 24 -24.94 6.86 -23.12
C PRO A 24 -25.19 8.36 -23.21
N HIS A 25 -24.70 9.00 -24.28
CA HIS A 25 -24.88 10.43 -24.49
C HIS A 25 -25.09 10.77 -25.96
N LEU A 26 -25.77 11.90 -26.19
CA LEU A 26 -26.17 12.36 -27.52
C LEU A 26 -25.06 13.20 -28.16
N VAL A 27 -24.67 12.84 -29.38
CA VAL A 27 -23.75 13.59 -30.24
C VAL A 27 -24.48 13.99 -31.51
N THR A 28 -24.52 15.29 -31.81
CA THR A 28 -25.14 15.80 -33.04
C THR A 28 -24.06 16.33 -33.98
N VAL A 29 -23.95 15.72 -35.17
CA VAL A 29 -22.96 16.06 -36.19
C VAL A 29 -23.66 16.67 -37.39
N VAL A 30 -23.27 17.89 -37.77
CA VAL A 30 -23.72 18.53 -39.01
C VAL A 30 -22.71 18.23 -40.11
N LYS A 31 -23.19 17.75 -41.26
CA LYS A 31 -22.36 17.36 -42.40
C LYS A 31 -21.59 18.56 -42.95
N SER A 32 -20.29 18.36 -43.18
CA SER A 32 -19.43 19.35 -43.84
C SER A 32 -19.20 18.98 -45.30
N ASP A 33 -18.45 19.82 -46.03
CA ASP A 33 -18.00 19.53 -47.40
C ASP A 33 -17.19 18.22 -47.51
N THR A 34 -16.63 17.74 -46.40
CA THR A 34 -15.89 16.45 -46.32
C THR A 34 -16.74 15.30 -45.75
N GLY A 35 -18.06 15.50 -45.62
CA GLY A 35 -18.98 14.59 -44.94
C GLY A 35 -19.02 14.80 -43.43
N PHE A 36 -19.41 13.76 -42.69
CA PHE A 36 -19.48 13.79 -41.22
C PHE A 36 -18.12 13.63 -40.54
N GLY A 37 -17.08 13.20 -41.26
CA GLY A 37 -15.71 13.16 -40.76
C GLY A 37 -15.40 12.02 -39.76
N PHE A 38 -16.07 10.87 -39.87
CA PHE A 38 -15.76 9.67 -39.09
C PHE A 38 -16.05 8.39 -39.89
N ASN A 39 -15.44 7.27 -39.47
CA ASN A 39 -15.63 5.95 -40.09
C ASN A 39 -16.28 4.97 -39.11
N VAL A 40 -17.23 4.16 -39.59
CA VAL A 40 -17.90 3.11 -38.80
C VAL A 40 -17.33 1.73 -39.15
N LYS A 41 -17.11 0.88 -38.14
CA LYS A 41 -16.79 -0.55 -38.29
C LYS A 41 -17.57 -1.37 -37.25
N GLY A 42 -17.69 -2.68 -37.46
CA GLY A 42 -18.35 -3.59 -36.53
C GLY A 42 -18.72 -4.93 -37.17
N GLN A 43 -19.37 -5.80 -36.40
CA GLN A 43 -19.64 -7.19 -36.80
C GLN A 43 -20.62 -7.29 -37.98
N VAL A 44 -20.49 -8.36 -38.78
CA VAL A 44 -21.19 -8.57 -40.07
C VAL A 44 -22.49 -9.39 -39.92
N SER A 45 -22.75 -9.98 -38.75
CA SER A 45 -23.88 -10.89 -38.49
C SER A 45 -24.87 -10.32 -37.47
N GLU A 46 -26.16 -10.29 -37.81
CA GLU A 46 -27.28 -9.98 -36.90
C GLU A 46 -27.29 -10.95 -35.70
N GLY A 47 -27.53 -10.42 -34.50
CA GLY A 47 -27.80 -11.25 -33.30
C GLY A 47 -26.61 -11.99 -32.68
N GLY A 48 -25.41 -11.41 -32.67
CA GLY A 48 -24.24 -11.96 -31.97
C GLY A 48 -24.35 -11.95 -30.43
N GLN A 49 -23.36 -12.54 -29.76
CA GLN A 49 -23.32 -12.66 -28.29
C GLN A 49 -23.29 -11.29 -27.60
N LEU A 50 -23.97 -11.16 -26.45
CA LEU A 50 -23.95 -9.96 -25.62
C LEU A 50 -22.52 -9.62 -25.19
N ARG A 51 -22.16 -8.34 -25.25
CA ARG A 51 -20.84 -7.83 -24.86
C ARG A 51 -20.98 -6.84 -23.71
N SER A 52 -20.11 -6.98 -22.72
CA SER A 52 -20.02 -5.99 -21.63
C SER A 52 -19.30 -4.74 -22.13
N ILE A 53 -19.94 -3.59 -22.00
CA ILE A 53 -19.38 -2.26 -22.25
C ILE A 53 -19.60 -1.45 -20.98
N ASN A 54 -18.52 -1.01 -20.32
CA ASN A 54 -18.56 -0.26 -19.05
C ASN A 54 -19.39 -0.94 -17.93
N GLY A 55 -19.44 -2.28 -17.91
CA GLY A 55 -20.14 -3.05 -16.88
C GLY A 55 -21.60 -3.40 -17.19
N GLU A 56 -22.14 -2.97 -18.34
CA GLU A 56 -23.49 -3.30 -18.81
C GLU A 56 -23.44 -4.15 -20.09
N LEU A 57 -24.37 -5.09 -20.23
CA LEU A 57 -24.44 -6.01 -21.38
C LEU A 57 -25.27 -5.40 -22.51
N TYR A 58 -24.66 -5.29 -23.68
CA TYR A 58 -25.28 -4.79 -24.91
C TYR A 58 -25.26 -5.87 -26.01
N ALA A 59 -26.21 -5.82 -26.93
CA ALA A 59 -26.07 -6.57 -28.18
C ALA A 59 -24.87 -6.04 -29.00
N PRO A 60 -24.36 -6.77 -30.00
CA PRO A 60 -23.24 -6.28 -30.80
C PRO A 60 -23.51 -4.90 -31.42
N LEU A 61 -22.63 -3.94 -31.15
CA LEU A 61 -22.74 -2.56 -31.64
C LEU A 61 -21.72 -2.27 -32.74
N GLN A 62 -22.07 -1.34 -33.61
CA GLN A 62 -21.10 -0.70 -34.50
C GLN A 62 -20.29 0.35 -33.70
N HIS A 63 -19.06 0.61 -34.11
CA HIS A 63 -18.16 1.54 -33.43
C HIS A 63 -17.50 2.54 -34.39
N VAL A 64 -17.08 3.66 -33.83
CA VAL A 64 -16.33 4.71 -34.53
C VAL A 64 -14.86 4.28 -34.63
N SER A 65 -14.44 3.84 -35.80
CA SER A 65 -13.08 3.33 -36.06
C SER A 65 -12.04 4.43 -36.30
N ALA A 66 -12.47 5.60 -36.78
CA ALA A 66 -11.61 6.75 -36.99
C ALA A 66 -12.44 8.04 -36.96
N VAL A 67 -11.85 9.13 -36.47
CA VAL A 67 -12.42 10.48 -36.50
C VAL A 67 -11.40 11.41 -37.16
N LEU A 68 -11.84 12.17 -38.15
CA LEU A 68 -11.01 13.13 -38.87
C LEU A 68 -10.65 14.29 -37.92
N ARG A 69 -9.35 14.52 -37.69
CA ARG A 69 -8.88 15.64 -36.85
C ARG A 69 -9.40 16.97 -37.38
N GLY A 70 -10.09 17.73 -36.52
CA GLY A 70 -10.72 19.01 -36.87
C GLY A 70 -11.96 18.91 -37.77
N GLY A 71 -12.41 17.70 -38.11
CA GLY A 71 -13.63 17.44 -38.88
C GLY A 71 -14.91 17.65 -38.08
N ALA A 72 -16.06 17.51 -38.74
CA ALA A 72 -17.38 17.76 -38.12
C ALA A 72 -17.63 16.88 -36.88
N ALA A 73 -17.34 15.57 -36.97
CA ALA A 73 -17.47 14.65 -35.84
C ALA A 73 -16.55 15.00 -34.65
N ALA A 74 -15.29 15.37 -34.90
CA ALA A 74 -14.37 15.77 -33.83
C ALA A 74 -14.86 17.03 -33.09
N LYS A 75 -15.39 18.01 -33.83
CA LYS A 75 -15.95 19.24 -33.24
C LYS A 75 -17.25 18.99 -32.45
N ALA A 76 -17.97 17.93 -32.80
CA ALA A 76 -19.19 17.50 -32.11
C ALA A 76 -18.90 16.65 -30.85
N GLY A 77 -17.63 16.35 -30.55
CA GLY A 77 -17.23 15.55 -29.39
C GLY A 77 -17.26 14.04 -29.63
N LEU A 78 -17.38 13.57 -30.88
CA LEU A 78 -17.30 12.14 -31.20
C LEU A 78 -15.86 11.65 -31.09
N LEU A 79 -15.64 10.56 -30.36
CA LEU A 79 -14.32 9.99 -30.12
C LEU A 79 -14.11 8.68 -30.88
N LYS A 80 -12.85 8.39 -31.19
CA LYS A 80 -12.46 7.06 -31.70
C LYS A 80 -12.71 6.02 -30.61
N GLY A 81 -13.40 4.94 -30.97
CA GLY A 81 -13.80 3.86 -30.07
C GLY A 81 -15.26 3.91 -29.64
N ASP A 82 -15.93 5.06 -29.78
CA ASP A 82 -17.34 5.22 -29.36
C ASP A 82 -18.25 4.15 -29.96
N ARG A 83 -19.14 3.60 -29.14
CA ARG A 83 -20.12 2.57 -29.49
C ARG A 83 -21.44 3.20 -29.82
N ILE A 84 -21.99 2.89 -30.99
CA ILE A 84 -23.22 3.51 -31.50
C ILE A 84 -24.42 2.70 -31.01
N LEU A 85 -25.23 3.30 -30.14
CA LEU A 85 -26.49 2.73 -29.65
C LEU A 85 -27.67 3.14 -30.53
N GLN A 86 -27.72 4.41 -30.96
CA GLN A 86 -28.81 4.91 -31.78
C GLN A 86 -28.31 5.78 -32.93
N VAL A 87 -29.00 5.70 -34.06
CA VAL A 87 -28.81 6.57 -35.23
C VAL A 87 -30.14 7.24 -35.55
N ASN A 88 -30.19 8.57 -35.50
CA ASN A 88 -31.37 9.39 -35.79
C ASN A 88 -32.62 8.95 -35.00
N GLY A 89 -32.43 8.52 -33.74
CA GLY A 89 -33.48 8.06 -32.85
C GLY A 89 -33.91 6.61 -33.06
N VAL A 90 -33.28 5.88 -33.99
CA VAL A 90 -33.49 4.44 -34.19
C VAL A 90 -32.41 3.66 -33.44
N ASP A 91 -32.85 2.70 -32.61
CA ASP A 91 -31.96 1.77 -31.92
C ASP A 91 -31.27 0.83 -32.91
N VAL A 92 -29.95 0.69 -32.77
CA VAL A 92 -29.10 -0.12 -33.65
C VAL A 92 -28.37 -1.25 -32.90
N GLU A 93 -28.81 -1.57 -31.68
CA GLU A 93 -28.36 -2.77 -30.97
C GLU A 93 -28.54 -4.05 -31.81
N GLY A 94 -27.44 -4.74 -32.12
CA GLY A 94 -27.45 -5.96 -32.93
C GLY A 94 -27.63 -5.74 -34.44
N ALA A 95 -27.70 -4.49 -34.90
CA ALA A 95 -27.85 -4.15 -36.31
C ALA A 95 -26.55 -4.39 -37.11
N THR A 96 -26.72 -4.81 -38.36
CA THR A 96 -25.62 -5.00 -39.31
C THR A 96 -24.98 -3.68 -39.70
N HIS A 97 -23.71 -3.74 -40.11
CA HIS A 97 -22.99 -2.57 -40.64
C HIS A 97 -23.77 -1.85 -41.76
N LYS A 98 -24.42 -2.63 -42.65
CA LYS A 98 -25.21 -2.08 -43.75
C LYS A 98 -26.40 -1.25 -43.26
N GLN A 99 -27.18 -1.79 -42.31
CA GLN A 99 -28.34 -1.09 -41.74
C GLN A 99 -27.93 0.22 -41.06
N VAL A 100 -26.86 0.20 -40.27
CA VAL A 100 -26.35 1.40 -39.59
C VAL A 100 -25.89 2.47 -40.59
N VAL A 101 -25.19 2.07 -41.65
CA VAL A 101 -24.75 3.00 -42.71
C VAL A 101 -25.93 3.57 -43.51
N GLU A 102 -26.96 2.78 -43.77
CA GLU A 102 -28.20 3.25 -44.41
C GLU A 102 -28.91 4.30 -43.54
N LEU A 103 -29.08 4.05 -42.24
CA LEU A 103 -29.68 5.01 -41.31
C LEU A 103 -28.89 6.34 -41.21
N ILE A 104 -27.56 6.28 -41.29
CA ILE A 104 -26.71 7.48 -41.30
C ILE A 104 -26.92 8.27 -42.60
N LYS A 105 -27.07 7.59 -43.74
CA LYS A 105 -27.27 8.23 -45.05
C LYS A 105 -28.65 8.84 -45.21
N ASP A 106 -29.68 8.19 -44.68
CA ASP A 106 -31.07 8.64 -44.76
C ASP A 106 -31.32 9.92 -43.93
N GLY A 107 -30.48 10.20 -42.94
CA GLY A 107 -30.54 11.41 -42.10
C GLY A 107 -30.17 12.73 -42.80
N GLY A 108 -29.69 12.69 -44.04
CA GLY A 108 -29.33 13.89 -44.80
C GLY A 108 -28.09 14.60 -44.24
N ASP A 109 -28.22 15.90 -43.92
CA ASP A 109 -27.10 16.75 -43.48
C ASP A 109 -26.97 16.87 -41.94
N ASN A 110 -27.94 16.37 -41.18
CA ASN A 110 -27.91 16.39 -39.71
C ASN A 110 -27.96 14.96 -39.19
N LEU A 111 -26.94 14.57 -38.42
CA LEU A 111 -26.83 13.24 -37.84
C LEU A 111 -26.90 13.31 -36.32
N SER A 112 -27.80 12.55 -35.73
CA SER A 112 -27.94 12.38 -34.28
C SER A 112 -27.50 10.98 -33.88
N LEU A 113 -26.47 10.85 -33.04
CA LEU A 113 -25.98 9.57 -32.53
C LEU A 113 -26.12 9.52 -31.01
N VAL A 114 -26.63 8.41 -30.46
CA VAL A 114 -26.42 8.10 -29.04
C VAL A 114 -25.25 7.14 -28.95
N VAL A 115 -24.21 7.52 -28.20
CA VAL A 115 -22.97 6.75 -28.10
C VAL A 115 -22.54 6.51 -26.67
N ILE A 116 -21.74 5.46 -26.47
CA ILE A 116 -21.01 5.18 -25.22
C ILE A 116 -19.51 5.25 -25.52
N SER A 117 -18.77 6.05 -24.76
CA SER A 117 -17.31 6.09 -24.88
C SER A 117 -16.66 4.94 -24.11
N VAL A 118 -15.63 4.37 -24.73
CA VAL A 118 -14.76 3.33 -24.14
C VAL A 118 -13.40 3.93 -23.77
N ASP A 119 -12.69 3.30 -22.85
CA ASP A 119 -11.41 3.83 -22.37
C ASP A 119 -10.33 3.87 -23.47
N ALA A 120 -9.22 4.55 -23.19
CA ALA A 120 -8.16 4.76 -24.18
C ALA A 120 -7.52 3.45 -24.67
N VAL A 121 -7.42 2.46 -23.78
CA VAL A 121 -6.83 1.15 -24.07
C VAL A 121 -7.75 0.38 -25.02
N ASP A 122 -9.06 0.38 -24.75
CA ASP A 122 -10.07 -0.23 -25.59
C ASP A 122 -10.14 0.46 -26.96
N ALA A 123 -10.03 1.79 -27.02
CA ALA A 123 -10.06 2.53 -28.27
C ALA A 123 -8.84 2.30 -29.19
N GLU A 124 -7.66 2.03 -28.62
CA GLU A 124 -6.42 1.76 -29.36
C GLU A 124 -6.32 0.33 -29.88
N ARG A 125 -7.00 -0.64 -29.23
CA ARG A 125 -7.09 -2.04 -29.70
C ARG A 125 -7.64 -2.22 -31.11
N PHE A 126 -8.38 -1.24 -31.64
CA PHE A 126 -8.98 -1.27 -32.98
C PHE A 126 -8.05 -0.84 -34.12
N GLU A 127 -6.85 -0.33 -33.81
CA GLU A 127 -5.89 0.18 -34.80
C GLU A 127 -5.13 -0.95 -35.51
N ASN A 128 -4.97 -2.11 -34.87
CA ASN A 128 -4.08 -3.17 -35.34
C ASN A 128 -4.75 -4.31 -36.15
N GLY A 129 -6.03 -4.20 -36.49
CA GLY A 129 -6.69 -5.11 -37.45
C GLY A 129 -6.73 -6.59 -37.04
N LEU A 130 -6.56 -6.92 -35.76
CA LEU A 130 -6.62 -8.28 -35.27
C LEU A 130 -8.08 -8.78 -35.31
N THR A 131 -8.32 -9.87 -36.03
CA THR A 131 -9.61 -10.57 -36.06
C THR A 131 -9.97 -11.08 -34.66
N GLU A 132 -11.23 -10.89 -34.26
CA GLU A 132 -11.74 -11.13 -32.90
C GLU A 132 -11.51 -12.55 -32.35
N GLU A 133 -11.28 -13.56 -33.20
CA GLU A 133 -11.00 -14.93 -32.76
C GLU A 133 -9.60 -15.13 -32.13
N SER A 134 -8.64 -14.22 -32.35
CA SER A 134 -7.35 -14.21 -31.63
C SER A 134 -7.31 -13.22 -30.46
N CYS A 135 -8.43 -12.53 -30.18
CA CYS A 135 -8.48 -11.36 -29.30
C CYS A 135 -8.79 -11.70 -27.83
N ALA A 136 -8.73 -12.97 -27.43
CA ALA A 136 -8.80 -13.35 -26.03
C ALA A 136 -7.45 -13.23 -25.32
N SER A 137 -6.31 -13.26 -26.01
CA SER A 137 -5.02 -13.23 -25.31
C SER A 137 -4.58 -11.81 -24.99
N CYS A 138 -4.45 -11.53 -23.69
CA CYS A 138 -3.69 -10.45 -23.07
C CYS A 138 -4.49 -9.20 -22.72
N ARG A 139 -5.53 -9.37 -21.90
CA ARG A 139 -6.01 -8.26 -21.04
C ARG A 139 -4.94 -7.89 -19.99
N TYR A 140 -4.20 -8.89 -19.53
CA TYR A 140 -3.12 -8.73 -18.56
C TYR A 140 -1.86 -9.47 -19.01
N ASP A 141 -0.71 -8.98 -18.58
CA ASP A 141 0.54 -9.71 -18.69
C ASP A 141 0.66 -10.73 -17.53
N TYR A 142 0.55 -12.01 -17.87
CA TYR A 142 0.68 -13.12 -16.93
C TYR A 142 2.10 -13.71 -16.87
N SER A 143 3.04 -13.17 -17.64
CA SER A 143 4.42 -13.66 -17.72
C SER A 143 5.21 -13.35 -16.46
N GLU A 144 4.85 -12.27 -15.77
CA GLU A 144 5.46 -11.84 -14.53
C GLU A 144 5.10 -12.78 -13.37
N LYS A 145 6.07 -13.60 -13.00
CA LYS A 145 5.95 -14.56 -11.92
C LYS A 145 6.85 -14.20 -10.74
N ARG A 146 6.33 -14.37 -9.53
CA ARG A 146 7.05 -14.21 -8.27
C ARG A 146 6.84 -15.42 -7.38
N SER A 147 7.86 -15.80 -6.61
CA SER A 147 7.69 -16.82 -5.57
C SER A 147 7.16 -16.18 -4.30
N LEU A 148 5.85 -16.35 -4.03
CA LEU A 148 5.27 -16.02 -2.73
C LEU A 148 5.14 -17.30 -1.88
N PRO A 149 5.73 -17.36 -0.67
CA PRO A 149 5.64 -18.54 0.20
C PRO A 149 4.26 -18.62 0.88
N ILE A 150 3.21 -18.87 0.10
CA ILE A 150 1.85 -19.12 0.60
C ILE A 150 1.68 -20.57 1.01
N THR A 151 1.03 -20.80 2.16
CA THR A 151 0.83 -22.12 2.75
C THR A 151 -0.52 -22.20 3.45
N ILE A 152 -1.05 -23.40 3.58
CA ILE A 152 -2.22 -23.74 4.38
C ILE A 152 -1.81 -24.89 5.32
N PRO A 153 -1.04 -24.62 6.39
CA PRO A 153 -0.46 -25.65 7.24
C PRO A 153 -1.50 -26.44 8.05
N SER A 154 -2.68 -25.87 8.30
CA SER A 154 -3.69 -26.50 9.16
C SER A 154 -5.12 -26.09 8.78
N TYR A 155 -6.08 -26.80 9.35
CA TYR A 155 -7.51 -26.47 9.32
C TYR A 155 -8.12 -26.68 10.70
N GLN A 156 -9.24 -26.03 10.97
CA GLN A 156 -9.98 -26.12 12.22
C GLN A 156 -11.48 -26.22 11.97
N THR A 157 -12.20 -26.86 12.89
CA THR A 157 -13.67 -26.87 12.86
C THR A 157 -14.18 -25.67 13.63
N VAL A 158 -14.93 -24.81 12.94
CA VAL A 158 -15.52 -23.58 13.49
C VAL A 158 -17.02 -23.81 13.63
N THR A 159 -17.59 -23.37 14.75
CA THR A 159 -19.03 -23.34 14.97
C THR A 159 -19.45 -21.89 15.10
N ALA A 160 -20.21 -21.38 14.13
CA ALA A 160 -20.66 -19.99 14.11
C ALA A 160 -22.04 -19.89 13.43
N ASN A 161 -22.88 -18.97 13.93
CA ASN A 161 -24.29 -18.83 13.54
C ASN A 161 -25.10 -20.14 13.55
N GLY A 162 -24.75 -21.08 14.44
CA GLY A 162 -25.39 -22.40 14.52
C GLY A 162 -24.94 -23.41 13.45
N GLU A 163 -24.06 -23.01 12.53
CA GLU A 163 -23.45 -23.89 11.53
C GLU A 163 -22.06 -24.34 11.96
N ARG A 164 -21.71 -25.59 11.63
CA ARG A 164 -20.38 -26.14 11.86
C ARG A 164 -19.68 -26.39 10.53
N PHE A 165 -18.54 -25.74 10.31
CA PHE A 165 -17.79 -25.85 9.07
C PHE A 165 -16.28 -25.98 9.33
N VAL A 166 -15.54 -26.41 8.31
CA VAL A 166 -14.07 -26.48 8.34
C VAL A 166 -13.49 -25.22 7.72
N ALA A 167 -12.64 -24.53 8.47
CA ALA A 167 -11.87 -23.37 8.03
C ALA A 167 -10.39 -23.76 7.85
N TYR A 168 -9.80 -23.35 6.74
CA TYR A 168 -8.42 -23.59 6.36
C TYR A 168 -7.58 -22.37 6.68
N ASN A 169 -6.48 -22.54 7.40
CA ASN A 169 -5.66 -21.45 7.91
C ASN A 169 -4.60 -21.03 6.88
N VAL A 170 -4.85 -19.93 6.17
CA VAL A 170 -3.98 -19.41 5.12
C VAL A 170 -2.85 -18.58 5.75
N HIS A 171 -1.62 -18.89 5.35
CA HIS A 171 -0.43 -18.19 5.78
C HIS A 171 0.40 -17.74 4.58
N MET A 172 1.07 -16.59 4.68
CA MET A 172 2.07 -16.16 3.70
C MET A 172 3.35 -15.75 4.41
N ALA A 173 4.49 -16.26 3.95
CA ALA A 173 5.80 -16.06 4.59
C ALA A 173 5.81 -16.43 6.08
N GLY A 174 5.02 -17.45 6.45
CA GLY A 174 4.82 -17.89 7.83
C GLY A 174 3.92 -16.97 8.69
N ARG A 175 3.31 -15.93 8.10
CA ARG A 175 2.35 -15.03 8.76
C ARG A 175 0.94 -15.53 8.54
N HIS A 176 0.14 -15.67 9.60
CA HIS A 176 -1.25 -16.07 9.48
C HIS A 176 -2.08 -14.91 8.92
N LEU A 177 -2.64 -15.06 7.71
CA LEU A 177 -3.42 -14.02 7.05
C LEU A 177 -4.90 -14.11 7.41
N GLY A 178 -5.45 -15.31 7.37
CA GLY A 178 -6.87 -15.55 7.61
C GLY A 178 -7.25 -17.03 7.63
N SER A 179 -8.44 -17.31 8.14
CA SER A 179 -9.08 -18.63 8.05
C SER A 179 -10.21 -18.57 7.02
N ARG A 180 -10.27 -19.53 6.09
CA ARG A 180 -11.27 -19.55 5.03
C ARG A 180 -11.97 -20.90 4.94
N ARG A 181 -13.29 -20.92 4.88
CA ARG A 181 -14.06 -22.12 4.55
C ARG A 181 -13.98 -22.40 3.06
N TYR A 182 -14.14 -23.67 2.68
CA TYR A 182 -13.99 -24.09 1.28
C TYR A 182 -14.88 -23.31 0.29
N ASN A 183 -16.10 -22.92 0.68
CA ASN A 183 -16.98 -22.15 -0.20
C ASN A 183 -16.42 -20.75 -0.57
N GLU A 184 -15.60 -20.15 0.29
CA GLU A 184 -14.96 -18.86 -0.01
C GLU A 184 -13.87 -19.01 -1.08
N PHE A 185 -13.14 -20.13 -1.09
CA PHE A 185 -12.20 -20.44 -2.18
C PHE A 185 -12.92 -20.61 -3.52
N VAL A 186 -14.14 -21.14 -3.50
CA VAL A 186 -14.97 -21.29 -4.70
C VAL A 186 -15.46 -19.93 -5.19
N GLN A 187 -15.87 -19.05 -4.28
CA GLN A 187 -16.23 -17.67 -4.60
C GLN A 187 -15.03 -16.92 -5.20
N LEU A 188 -13.86 -16.98 -4.55
CA LEU A 188 -12.60 -16.44 -5.07
C LEU A 188 -12.32 -16.96 -6.50
N HIS A 189 -12.38 -18.27 -6.71
CA HIS A 189 -12.12 -18.87 -8.01
C HIS A 189 -13.06 -18.34 -9.10
N ASN A 190 -14.33 -18.14 -8.78
CA ASN A 190 -15.31 -17.61 -9.74
C ASN A 190 -15.09 -16.13 -10.03
N LEU A 191 -14.79 -15.32 -9.01
CA LEU A 191 -14.45 -13.89 -9.18
C LEU A 191 -13.20 -13.72 -10.04
N LEU A 192 -12.14 -14.48 -9.75
CA LEU A 192 -10.90 -14.43 -10.53
C LEU A 192 -11.12 -14.91 -11.97
N LYS A 193 -11.92 -15.97 -12.20
CA LYS A 193 -12.27 -16.42 -13.56
C LYS A 193 -13.07 -15.39 -14.35
N HIS A 194 -13.90 -14.61 -13.68
CA HIS A 194 -14.67 -13.55 -14.30
C HIS A 194 -13.79 -12.35 -14.66
N GLU A 195 -12.79 -12.03 -13.85
CA GLU A 195 -11.88 -10.91 -14.08
C GLU A 195 -10.78 -11.24 -15.12
N PHE A 196 -10.11 -12.37 -14.93
CA PHE A 196 -8.99 -12.86 -15.72
C PHE A 196 -9.45 -13.97 -16.68
N ILE A 197 -10.41 -13.65 -17.55
CA ILE A 197 -11.11 -14.61 -18.43
C ILE A 197 -10.13 -15.39 -19.33
N ASP A 198 -9.02 -14.77 -19.68
CA ASP A 198 -7.97 -15.29 -20.55
C ASP A 198 -6.85 -16.03 -19.81
N PHE A 199 -6.93 -16.13 -18.48
CA PHE A 199 -5.99 -16.91 -17.68
C PHE A 199 -6.44 -18.37 -17.53
N ASP A 200 -5.54 -19.32 -17.81
CA ASP A 200 -5.79 -20.74 -17.58
C ASP A 200 -5.65 -21.08 -16.08
N PHE A 201 -6.77 -21.02 -15.37
CA PHE A 201 -6.79 -21.26 -13.93
C PHE A 201 -6.50 -22.72 -13.56
N PRO A 202 -5.66 -22.97 -12.54
CA PRO A 202 -5.48 -24.31 -12.00
C PRO A 202 -6.80 -24.88 -11.47
N LYS A 203 -6.95 -26.21 -11.52
CA LYS A 203 -8.15 -26.88 -11.01
C LYS A 203 -8.28 -26.69 -9.50
N LEU A 204 -9.40 -26.12 -9.08
CA LEU A 204 -9.79 -26.07 -7.68
C LEU A 204 -10.24 -27.47 -7.22
N PRO A 205 -9.91 -27.91 -5.98
CA PRO A 205 -10.44 -29.16 -5.43
C PRO A 205 -11.97 -29.18 -5.51
N SER A 206 -12.57 -30.29 -5.96
CA SER A 206 -14.02 -30.39 -6.18
C SER A 206 -14.83 -30.40 -4.88
N LYS A 207 -16.08 -29.93 -4.98
CA LYS A 207 -17.09 -30.09 -3.91
C LYS A 207 -17.35 -31.58 -3.71
N TRP A 208 -17.56 -31.99 -2.46
CA TRP A 208 -17.99 -33.34 -2.12
C TRP A 208 -19.31 -33.25 -1.36
N PRO A 209 -20.34 -34.05 -1.70
CA PRO A 209 -21.69 -33.89 -1.15
C PRO A 209 -21.87 -34.45 0.27
N PHE A 210 -20.85 -35.10 0.83
CA PHE A 210 -20.88 -35.70 2.17
C PHE A 210 -19.84 -35.08 3.09
N SER A 211 -19.94 -35.36 4.39
CA SER A 211 -18.88 -35.05 5.35
C SER A 211 -17.58 -35.73 4.94
N LEU A 212 -16.50 -34.96 4.86
CA LEU A 212 -15.19 -35.48 4.50
C LEU A 212 -14.56 -36.24 5.68
N SER A 213 -13.87 -37.33 5.39
CA SER A 213 -12.94 -37.95 6.34
C SER A 213 -11.72 -37.06 6.57
N GLU A 214 -10.95 -37.30 7.64
CA GLU A 214 -9.72 -36.54 7.91
C GLU A 214 -8.72 -36.62 6.75
N GLN A 215 -8.56 -37.79 6.15
CA GLN A 215 -7.70 -37.97 4.99
C GLN A 215 -8.16 -37.13 3.78
N GLN A 216 -9.48 -37.02 3.57
CA GLN A 216 -10.03 -36.19 2.50
C GLN A 216 -9.93 -34.69 2.82
N LEU A 217 -10.06 -34.29 4.09
CA LEU A 217 -9.86 -32.91 4.53
C LEU A 217 -8.43 -32.45 4.30
N ASP A 218 -7.45 -33.28 4.67
CA ASP A 218 -6.04 -32.97 4.46
C ASP A 218 -5.65 -33.02 2.97
N ALA A 219 -6.23 -33.93 2.18
CA ALA A 219 -6.10 -33.90 0.72
C ALA A 219 -6.66 -32.59 0.11
N ARG A 220 -7.82 -32.14 0.58
CA ARG A 220 -8.40 -30.85 0.16
C ARG A 220 -7.51 -29.69 0.60
N ARG A 221 -6.98 -29.68 1.83
CA ARG A 221 -6.04 -28.67 2.35
C ARG A 221 -4.82 -28.51 1.42
N ARG A 222 -4.15 -29.61 1.07
CA ARG A 222 -3.03 -29.60 0.11
C ARG A 222 -3.43 -29.10 -1.28
N GLY A 223 -4.62 -29.50 -1.73
CA GLY A 223 -5.14 -29.05 -3.03
C GLY A 223 -5.42 -27.54 -3.07
N LEU A 224 -5.96 -26.98 -1.98
CA LEU A 224 -6.19 -25.54 -1.83
C LEU A 224 -4.87 -24.77 -1.73
N GLU A 225 -3.88 -25.31 -1.02
CA GLU A 225 -2.53 -24.75 -0.93
C GLU A 225 -1.87 -24.66 -2.31
N SER A 226 -1.85 -25.77 -3.05
CA SER A 226 -1.30 -25.81 -4.41
C SER A 226 -2.07 -24.91 -5.39
N TYR A 227 -3.38 -24.74 -5.19
CA TYR A 227 -4.18 -23.81 -5.98
C TYR A 227 -3.76 -22.35 -5.71
N LEU A 228 -3.68 -21.95 -4.44
CA LEU A 228 -3.25 -20.60 -4.05
C LEU A 228 -1.80 -20.31 -4.49
N GLU A 229 -0.89 -21.28 -4.33
CA GLU A 229 0.51 -21.15 -4.76
C GLU A 229 0.62 -20.81 -6.25
N LYS A 230 -0.17 -21.47 -7.10
CA LYS A 230 -0.13 -21.26 -8.55
C LYS A 230 -0.72 -19.92 -8.98
N ILE A 231 -1.82 -19.47 -8.37
CA ILE A 231 -2.44 -18.20 -8.74
C ILE A 231 -1.68 -17.00 -8.14
N CYS A 232 -1.19 -17.10 -6.90
CA CYS A 232 -0.40 -16.05 -6.26
C CYS A 232 1.01 -15.95 -6.84
N ALA A 233 1.46 -16.95 -7.60
CA ALA A 233 2.71 -16.86 -8.34
C ALA A 233 2.65 -15.83 -9.49
N VAL A 234 1.47 -15.48 -9.99
CA VAL A 234 1.29 -14.54 -11.09
C VAL A 234 1.01 -13.15 -10.52
N ARG A 235 1.89 -12.18 -10.79
CA ARG A 235 1.90 -10.87 -10.09
C ARG A 235 0.55 -10.16 -10.19
N VAL A 236 0.02 -10.03 -11.40
CA VAL A 236 -1.23 -9.30 -11.66
C VAL A 236 -2.45 -9.91 -10.96
N ILE A 237 -2.48 -11.22 -10.75
CA ILE A 237 -3.55 -11.90 -10.00
C ILE A 237 -3.34 -11.72 -8.50
N ALA A 238 -2.10 -11.89 -8.04
CA ALA A 238 -1.74 -11.79 -6.63
C ALA A 238 -1.97 -10.37 -6.06
N ASP A 239 -1.73 -9.34 -6.87
CA ASP A 239 -1.89 -7.92 -6.51
C ASP A 239 -3.32 -7.40 -6.76
N SER A 240 -4.23 -8.23 -7.27
CA SER A 240 -5.63 -7.82 -7.50
C SER A 240 -6.40 -7.61 -6.19
N ASP A 241 -7.33 -6.65 -6.20
CA ASP A 241 -8.22 -6.35 -5.06
C ASP A 241 -8.98 -7.61 -4.60
N ILE A 242 -9.43 -8.43 -5.56
CA ILE A 242 -10.10 -9.72 -5.30
C ILE A 242 -9.23 -10.64 -4.43
N MET A 243 -7.93 -10.72 -4.73
CA MET A 243 -7.00 -11.52 -3.94
C MET A 243 -6.70 -10.89 -2.59
N GLN A 244 -6.51 -9.57 -2.53
CA GLN A 244 -6.28 -8.85 -1.27
C GLN A 244 -7.43 -9.07 -0.29
N GLU A 245 -8.66 -8.89 -0.76
CA GLU A 245 -9.88 -9.10 0.03
C GLU A 245 -10.01 -10.55 0.48
N PHE A 246 -9.68 -11.52 -0.36
CA PHE A 246 -9.69 -12.92 0.04
C PHE A 246 -8.62 -13.26 1.07
N LEU A 247 -7.41 -12.71 0.95
CA LEU A 247 -6.31 -13.02 1.87
C LEU A 247 -6.45 -12.30 3.20
N MET A 248 -6.99 -11.08 3.22
CA MET A 248 -7.19 -10.29 4.43
C MET A 248 -8.56 -10.60 5.04
N GLU A 249 -8.59 -11.06 6.29
CA GLU A 249 -9.86 -11.34 6.98
C GLU A 249 -10.44 -10.07 7.59
N GLU A 250 -11.73 -9.79 7.35
CA GLU A 250 -12.42 -8.69 8.00
C GLU A 250 -12.36 -8.83 9.53
N SER A 251 -12.18 -7.71 10.23
CA SER A 251 -12.04 -7.64 11.69
C SER A 251 -13.25 -8.19 12.46
N LEU A 252 -14.42 -8.31 11.79
CA LEU A 252 -15.67 -8.85 12.34
C LEU A 252 -15.90 -10.33 12.02
N SER A 253 -14.93 -10.99 11.37
CA SER A 253 -15.03 -12.41 11.05
C SER A 253 -15.26 -13.29 12.28
N GLU A 254 -16.00 -14.37 12.09
CA GLU A 254 -16.32 -15.33 13.15
C GLU A 254 -15.08 -16.08 13.69
N CYS A 255 -13.94 -15.98 12.97
CA CYS A 255 -12.63 -16.48 13.41
C CYS A 255 -11.74 -15.39 14.05
N ALA A 256 -12.27 -14.20 14.38
CA ALA A 256 -11.52 -13.05 14.92
C ALA A 256 -10.82 -13.28 16.29
N ILE A 257 -11.09 -14.41 16.95
CA ILE A 257 -10.47 -14.82 18.24
C ILE A 257 -9.31 -15.82 18.02
N ALA A 258 -8.95 -16.09 16.76
CA ALA A 258 -7.85 -16.98 16.43
C ALA A 258 -6.54 -16.52 17.07
N ASP A 259 -5.80 -17.50 17.57
CA ASP A 259 -4.42 -17.33 17.98
C ASP A 259 -3.56 -17.21 16.71
N VAL A 260 -2.71 -16.19 16.68
CA VAL A 260 -1.81 -15.88 15.57
C VAL A 260 -0.39 -15.73 16.07
N HIS A 261 0.54 -16.13 15.22
CA HIS A 261 1.96 -15.90 15.47
C HIS A 261 2.39 -14.54 14.92
N ILE A 262 2.99 -13.73 15.78
CA ILE A 262 3.62 -12.46 15.41
C ILE A 262 5.11 -12.51 15.71
N ARG A 263 5.92 -12.06 14.75
CA ARG A 263 7.37 -11.97 14.89
C ARG A 263 7.74 -10.52 15.20
N ILE A 264 8.51 -10.29 16.25
CA ILE A 264 9.03 -8.97 16.62
C ILE A 264 10.53 -8.98 16.37
N LEU A 265 11.04 -8.05 15.57
CA LEU A 265 12.47 -7.87 15.35
C LEU A 265 13.12 -7.24 16.57
N LEU A 266 14.23 -7.83 17.02
CA LEU A 266 15.05 -7.32 18.09
C LEU A 266 16.23 -6.53 17.50
N PRO A 267 16.80 -5.55 18.23
CA PRO A 267 17.90 -4.73 17.72
C PRO A 267 19.15 -5.51 17.30
N ASP A 268 19.37 -6.70 17.86
CA ASP A 268 20.51 -7.58 17.55
C ASP A 268 20.35 -8.36 16.24
N GLY A 269 19.24 -8.16 15.52
CA GLY A 269 18.90 -8.86 14.28
C GLY A 269 18.18 -10.20 14.50
N ASN A 270 18.03 -10.64 15.75
CA ASN A 270 17.20 -11.79 16.08
C ASN A 270 15.71 -11.41 16.05
N SER A 271 14.84 -12.41 16.19
CA SER A 271 13.41 -12.18 16.26
C SER A 271 12.76 -12.99 17.38
N LEU A 272 11.73 -12.38 17.99
CA LEU A 272 10.90 -12.98 19.00
C LEU A 272 9.56 -13.39 18.40
N LEU A 273 9.26 -14.68 18.37
CA LEU A 273 7.96 -15.20 17.95
C LEU A 273 7.03 -15.31 19.17
N LEU A 274 5.88 -14.63 19.11
CA LEU A 274 4.84 -14.69 20.13
C LEU A 274 3.56 -15.28 19.55
N ASN A 275 2.81 -16.02 20.37
CA ASN A 275 1.45 -16.42 20.06
C ASN A 275 0.49 -15.47 20.78
N ILE A 276 -0.35 -14.75 20.03
CA ILE A 276 -1.25 -13.72 20.53
C ILE A 276 -2.64 -13.86 19.92
N LYS A 277 -3.63 -13.19 20.49
CA LYS A 277 -4.93 -13.01 19.82
C LYS A 277 -4.77 -12.08 18.63
N ARG A 278 -5.51 -12.32 17.56
CA ARG A 278 -5.48 -11.48 16.35
C ARG A 278 -5.73 -10.00 16.64
N HIS A 279 -6.74 -9.70 17.46
CA HIS A 279 -7.12 -8.34 17.86
C HIS A 279 -6.33 -7.84 19.08
N CYS A 280 -5.21 -8.48 19.42
CA CYS A 280 -4.33 -7.99 20.47
C CYS A 280 -3.84 -6.59 20.10
N THR A 281 -3.96 -5.66 21.04
CA THR A 281 -3.49 -4.28 20.91
C THR A 281 -1.97 -4.20 21.07
N ALA A 282 -1.35 -3.11 20.64
CA ALA A 282 0.09 -2.90 20.76
C ALA A 282 0.55 -2.93 22.23
N VAL A 283 -0.26 -2.39 23.16
CA VAL A 283 0.05 -2.44 24.60
C VAL A 283 0.04 -3.88 25.14
N GLU A 284 -0.94 -4.69 24.75
CA GLU A 284 -1.01 -6.09 25.17
C GLU A 284 0.14 -6.92 24.59
N LEU A 285 0.49 -6.71 23.31
CA LEU A 285 1.65 -7.32 22.68
C LEU A 285 2.95 -6.90 23.38
N TYR A 286 3.07 -5.64 23.76
CA TYR A 286 4.25 -5.15 24.47
C TYR A 286 4.37 -5.77 25.86
N VAL A 287 3.27 -5.94 26.59
CA VAL A 287 3.24 -6.67 27.87
C VAL A 287 3.69 -8.13 27.69
N ALA A 288 3.24 -8.81 26.63
CA ALA A 288 3.69 -10.17 26.32
C ALA A 288 5.20 -10.21 26.00
N THR A 289 5.70 -9.20 25.27
CA THR A 289 7.12 -9.03 24.94
C THR A 289 7.98 -8.83 26.18
N GLN A 290 7.56 -7.95 27.09
CA GLN A 290 8.23 -7.70 28.37
C GLN A 290 8.40 -8.98 29.19
N LYS A 291 7.33 -9.76 29.31
CA LYS A 291 7.35 -11.06 30.03
C LYS A 291 8.30 -12.04 29.36
N ARG A 292 8.25 -12.15 28.03
CA ARG A 292 9.06 -13.12 27.28
C ARG A 292 10.56 -12.82 27.31
N LEU A 293 10.93 -11.54 27.36
CA LEU A 293 12.32 -11.07 27.46
C LEU A 293 12.80 -10.87 28.90
N ASN A 294 11.94 -11.10 29.91
CA ASN A 294 12.22 -10.81 31.32
C ASN A 294 12.70 -9.35 31.54
N MET A 295 12.03 -8.39 30.90
CA MET A 295 12.38 -6.97 31.03
C MET A 295 12.11 -6.46 32.45
N SER A 296 13.03 -5.69 33.00
CA SER A 296 12.80 -4.96 34.25
C SER A 296 11.72 -3.90 34.07
N GLN A 297 11.04 -3.52 35.16
CA GLN A 297 10.03 -2.46 35.13
C GLN A 297 10.63 -1.09 34.75
N GLU A 298 11.92 -0.89 35.01
CA GLU A 298 12.61 0.34 34.64
C GLU A 298 12.94 0.36 33.15
N ALA A 299 13.54 -0.72 32.62
CA ALA A 299 13.84 -0.85 31.18
C ALA A 299 12.59 -0.82 30.31
N SER A 300 11.48 -1.42 30.76
CA SER A 300 10.24 -1.46 29.99
C SER A 300 9.59 -0.09 29.80
N ARG A 301 9.85 0.89 30.67
CA ARG A 301 9.40 2.29 30.49
C ARG A 301 10.22 3.06 29.46
N HIS A 302 11.36 2.52 29.05
CA HIS A 302 12.31 3.13 28.12
C HIS A 302 12.48 2.31 26.84
N CYS A 303 11.54 1.42 26.53
CA CYS A 303 11.43 0.72 25.26
C CYS A 303 9.98 0.80 24.77
N ALA A 304 9.76 0.57 23.47
CA ALA A 304 8.43 0.49 22.88
C ALA A 304 8.45 -0.39 21.62
N LEU A 305 7.25 -0.73 21.15
CA LEU A 305 7.06 -1.38 19.85
C LEU A 305 6.96 -0.32 18.73
N PHE A 306 7.54 -0.66 17.60
CA PHE A 306 7.60 0.16 16.40
C PHE A 306 7.12 -0.63 15.19
N GLU A 307 6.70 0.07 14.16
CA GLU A 307 6.51 -0.44 12.81
C GLU A 307 7.54 0.17 11.86
N MET A 308 8.11 -0.65 10.99
CA MET A 308 8.82 -0.20 9.79
C MET A 308 7.79 -0.09 8.66
N THR A 309 7.57 1.13 8.20
CA THR A 309 6.66 1.45 7.10
C THR A 309 7.24 1.06 5.74
N GLU A 310 6.40 1.05 4.70
CA GLU A 310 6.81 0.70 3.33
C GLU A 310 7.96 1.57 2.78
N CYS A 311 8.02 2.85 3.16
CA CYS A 311 9.12 3.75 2.79
C CYS A 311 10.38 3.57 3.65
N GLY A 312 10.45 2.53 4.48
CA GLY A 312 11.58 2.22 5.34
C GLY A 312 11.70 3.11 6.59
N PHE A 313 10.75 4.03 6.81
CA PHE A 313 10.73 4.86 8.01
C PHE A 313 10.10 4.10 9.19
N GLU A 314 10.70 4.21 10.37
CA GLU A 314 10.22 3.54 11.57
C GLU A 314 9.41 4.49 12.47
N ARG A 315 8.22 4.06 12.91
CA ARG A 315 7.37 4.82 13.83
C ARG A 315 6.98 4.03 15.07
N LYS A 316 6.81 4.69 16.21
CA LYS A 316 6.28 4.04 17.42
C LYS A 316 4.80 3.70 17.19
N LEU A 317 4.39 2.50 17.59
CA LEU A 317 2.98 2.11 17.62
C LEU A 317 2.23 2.85 18.74
N ALA A 318 1.02 3.32 18.44
CA ALA A 318 0.06 3.76 19.46
C ALA A 318 -0.48 2.54 20.22
N ASP A 319 -0.86 2.75 21.48
CA ASP A 319 -1.16 1.65 22.41
C ASP A 319 -2.39 0.83 21.98
N ASP A 320 -3.32 1.46 21.26
CA ASP A 320 -4.59 0.94 20.75
C ASP A 320 -4.52 0.41 19.31
N GLU A 321 -3.38 0.54 18.62
CA GLU A 321 -3.19 -0.08 17.30
C GLU A 321 -3.17 -1.61 17.39
N TYR A 322 -3.57 -2.28 16.32
CA TYR A 322 -3.59 -3.75 16.21
C TYR A 322 -2.37 -4.24 15.40
N PRO A 323 -1.30 -4.75 16.05
CA PRO A 323 -0.06 -5.07 15.34
C PRO A 323 -0.21 -6.20 14.32
N HIS A 324 -1.16 -7.11 14.51
CA HIS A 324 -1.41 -8.16 13.50
C HIS A 324 -1.94 -7.58 12.18
N ALA A 325 -2.79 -6.54 12.23
CA ALA A 325 -3.29 -5.88 11.02
C ALA A 325 -2.14 -5.25 10.21
N LEU A 326 -1.24 -4.55 10.90
CA LEU A 326 -0.02 -3.98 10.31
C LEU A 326 0.93 -5.07 9.76
N TYR A 327 1.05 -6.17 10.51
CA TYR A 327 1.90 -7.31 10.18
C TYR A 327 1.44 -8.05 8.92
N ILE A 328 0.13 -8.12 8.67
CA ILE A 328 -0.41 -8.70 7.45
C ILE A 328 -0.43 -7.69 6.31
N GLN A 329 -0.71 -6.41 6.51
CA GLN A 329 -0.66 -5.41 5.43
C GLN A 329 0.69 -5.40 4.69
N ASN A 330 1.78 -5.58 5.43
CA ASN A 330 3.13 -5.66 4.90
C ASN A 330 3.56 -7.07 4.45
N TYR A 331 2.65 -7.98 4.07
CA TYR A 331 3.01 -9.37 3.73
C TYR A 331 3.85 -9.48 2.44
N SER A 332 3.74 -8.50 1.54
CA SER A 332 4.48 -8.44 0.27
C SER A 332 5.93 -8.00 0.47
N SER A 333 6.27 -7.42 1.63
CA SER A 333 7.63 -7.00 1.96
C SER A 333 8.57 -8.21 2.12
N ALA A 334 9.80 -8.08 1.63
CA ALA A 334 10.86 -9.07 1.82
C ALA A 334 11.28 -9.24 3.29
N ALA A 335 10.94 -8.29 4.17
CA ALA A 335 11.27 -8.35 5.58
C ALA A 335 10.53 -9.49 6.28
N SER A 336 11.18 -10.15 7.25
CA SER A 336 10.55 -11.25 8.01
C SER A 336 9.47 -10.77 9.00
N SER A 337 9.44 -9.47 9.29
CA SER A 337 8.46 -8.74 10.09
C SER A 337 8.60 -7.24 9.85
N CYS A 338 7.51 -6.48 10.02
CA CYS A 338 7.55 -5.02 10.11
C CYS A 338 7.50 -4.51 11.56
N ILE A 339 7.31 -5.37 12.56
CA ILE A 339 7.19 -4.98 13.98
C ILE A 339 8.55 -5.10 14.68
N LEU A 340 8.98 -4.05 15.37
CA LEU A 340 10.29 -3.96 16.02
C LEU A 340 10.17 -3.63 17.50
N LEU A 341 11.08 -4.14 18.31
CA LEU A 341 11.34 -3.63 19.65
C LEU A 341 12.52 -2.66 19.59
N ARG A 342 12.34 -1.44 20.12
CA ARG A 342 13.42 -0.44 20.18
C ARG A 342 13.48 0.24 21.53
N LYS A 343 14.64 0.79 21.86
CA LYS A 343 14.74 1.76 22.96
C LYS A 343 13.93 3.01 22.60
N TRP A 344 13.26 3.54 23.61
CA TRP A 344 12.40 4.72 23.57
C TRP A 344 12.80 5.66 24.71
N ILE A 345 13.94 6.30 24.52
CA ILE A 345 14.51 7.31 25.42
C ILE A 345 15.33 8.31 24.61
N PHE A 346 15.24 9.60 24.96
CA PHE A 346 16.03 10.65 24.32
C PHE A 346 17.17 11.13 25.23
N ASP A 347 16.93 11.26 26.53
CA ASP A 347 17.92 11.66 27.53
C ASP A 347 19.07 10.64 27.64
N ILE A 348 20.23 11.05 27.11
CA ILE A 348 21.45 10.25 27.12
C ILE A 348 21.96 10.01 28.54
N THR A 349 21.77 10.95 29.47
CA THR A 349 22.26 10.81 30.85
C THR A 349 21.54 9.66 31.55
N ARG A 350 20.22 9.66 31.45
CA ARG A 350 19.37 8.59 31.98
C ARG A 350 19.59 7.26 31.25
N GLU A 351 19.81 7.29 29.94
CA GLU A 351 20.19 6.09 29.17
C GLU A 351 21.49 5.47 29.71
N ILE A 352 22.52 6.28 29.98
CA ILE A 352 23.80 5.84 30.55
C ILE A 352 23.58 5.19 31.91
N GLU A 353 22.81 5.84 32.78
CA GLU A 353 22.53 5.33 34.13
C GLU A 353 21.82 3.98 34.12
N LEU A 354 20.83 3.81 33.23
CA LEU A 354 20.09 2.58 33.10
C LEU A 354 20.94 1.47 32.48
N CYS A 355 21.77 1.76 31.47
CA CYS A 355 22.71 0.80 30.89
C CYS A 355 23.68 0.21 31.92
N ARG A 356 24.03 0.95 32.97
CA ARG A 356 24.92 0.45 34.04
C ARG A 356 24.23 -0.59 34.94
N ARG A 357 22.91 -0.51 35.08
CA ARG A 357 22.12 -1.30 36.04
C ARG A 357 21.32 -2.41 35.37
N ASP A 358 20.97 -2.26 34.09
CA ASP A 358 20.16 -3.21 33.33
C ASP A 358 20.93 -3.71 32.09
N ARG A 359 21.31 -4.99 32.13
CA ARG A 359 22.08 -5.64 31.06
C ARG A 359 21.29 -5.74 29.75
N LEU A 360 20.02 -6.10 29.81
CA LEU A 360 19.17 -6.25 28.63
C LEU A 360 18.97 -4.90 27.95
N PHE A 361 18.72 -3.85 28.73
CA PHE A 361 18.60 -2.49 28.19
C PHE A 361 19.90 -2.02 27.52
N LYS A 362 21.07 -2.33 28.11
CA LYS A 362 22.37 -2.04 27.50
C LYS A 362 22.55 -2.75 26.16
N GLU A 363 22.15 -4.02 26.08
CA GLU A 363 22.18 -4.81 24.84
C GLU A 363 21.30 -4.20 23.74
N LEU A 364 20.06 -3.82 24.09
CA LEU A 364 19.16 -3.13 23.15
C LEU A 364 19.76 -1.80 22.66
N CYS A 365 20.32 -0.99 23.57
CA CYS A 365 20.96 0.27 23.20
C CYS A 365 22.17 0.07 22.29
N PHE A 366 23.02 -0.90 22.61
CA PHE A 366 24.22 -1.21 21.83
C PHE A 366 23.87 -1.61 20.41
N TRP A 367 23.01 -2.61 20.23
CA TRP A 367 22.70 -3.12 18.90
C TRP A 367 21.88 -2.13 18.07
N GLN A 368 20.99 -1.35 18.69
CA GLN A 368 20.30 -0.26 17.99
C GLN A 368 21.28 0.84 17.54
N ALA A 369 22.31 1.15 18.34
CA ALA A 369 23.35 2.09 17.95
C ALA A 369 24.22 1.56 16.80
N VAL A 370 24.56 0.26 16.83
CA VAL A 370 25.27 -0.41 15.74
C VAL A 370 24.47 -0.34 14.44
N ALA A 371 23.18 -0.65 14.50
CA ALA A 371 22.27 -0.53 13.35
C ALA A 371 22.20 0.92 12.84
N GLY A 372 22.06 1.90 13.73
CA GLY A 372 22.02 3.32 13.37
C GLY A 372 23.28 3.82 12.68
N VAL A 373 24.46 3.40 13.13
CA VAL A 373 25.73 3.73 12.47
C VAL A 373 25.87 3.02 11.11
N ASN A 374 25.54 1.72 11.06
CA ASN A 374 25.64 0.94 9.83
C ASN A 374 24.65 1.42 8.75
N GLY A 375 23.47 1.89 9.16
CA GLY A 375 22.44 2.45 8.27
C GLY A 375 22.59 3.94 7.99
N GLY A 376 23.66 4.59 8.47
CA GLY A 376 23.93 6.01 8.19
C GLY A 376 23.08 7.02 8.98
N LEU A 377 22.19 6.57 9.86
CA LEU A 377 21.40 7.44 10.75
C LEU A 377 22.28 8.19 11.76
N VAL A 378 23.41 7.60 12.15
CA VAL A 378 24.42 8.23 13.02
C VAL A 378 25.70 8.44 12.23
N SER A 379 26.12 9.69 12.10
CA SER A 379 27.28 10.06 11.32
C SER A 379 28.59 9.72 12.04
N ALA A 380 29.18 8.57 11.71
CA ALA A 380 30.46 8.13 12.26
C ALA A 380 31.69 8.97 11.82
N LYS A 381 31.57 9.74 10.72
CA LYS A 381 32.68 10.50 10.10
C LYS A 381 33.95 9.63 10.02
N GLU A 382 35.09 10.13 10.51
CA GLU A 382 36.38 9.44 10.51
C GLU A 382 36.46 8.24 11.48
N LYS A 383 35.50 8.07 12.39
CA LYS A 383 35.51 7.02 13.42
C LYS A 383 34.90 5.69 12.95
N MET A 384 34.49 5.57 11.68
CA MET A 384 33.82 4.36 11.16
C MET A 384 34.64 3.08 11.38
N PHE A 385 35.94 3.10 11.07
CA PHE A 385 36.82 1.93 11.26
C PHE A 385 36.94 1.52 12.74
N GLN A 386 37.03 2.50 13.64
CA GLN A 386 37.09 2.25 15.09
C GLN A 386 35.78 1.63 15.59
N LEU A 387 34.63 2.14 15.15
CA LEU A 387 33.33 1.60 15.51
C LEU A 387 33.12 0.18 14.98
N LYS A 388 33.53 -0.12 13.75
CA LYS A 388 33.47 -1.49 13.18
C LYS A 388 34.26 -2.49 14.03
N ALA A 389 35.45 -2.13 14.51
CA ALA A 389 36.25 -2.97 15.40
C ALA A 389 35.64 -3.16 16.81
N LEU A 390 34.62 -2.37 17.16
CA LEU A 390 33.93 -2.41 18.46
C LEU A 390 32.53 -3.06 18.37
N GLN A 391 32.11 -3.61 17.22
CA GLN A 391 30.79 -4.27 17.04
C GLN A 391 30.72 -5.66 17.69
N SER A 392 31.04 -5.74 18.99
CA SER A 392 30.81 -6.89 19.86
C SER A 392 30.22 -6.41 21.18
N ILE A 393 29.28 -7.17 21.72
CA ILE A 393 28.59 -6.81 22.97
C ILE A 393 29.54 -6.67 24.16
N GLU A 394 30.65 -7.41 24.18
CA GLU A 394 31.70 -7.29 25.20
C GLU A 394 32.37 -5.91 25.21
N ARG A 395 32.30 -5.19 24.09
CA ARG A 395 32.88 -3.86 23.88
C ARG A 395 31.80 -2.76 23.89
N ALA A 396 30.57 -3.09 24.28
CA ALA A 396 29.43 -2.19 24.23
C ALA A 396 29.68 -0.87 24.97
N ASP A 397 30.29 -0.90 26.15
CA ASP A 397 30.56 0.33 26.91
C ASP A 397 31.49 1.29 26.15
N LYS A 398 32.53 0.78 25.48
CA LYS A 398 33.42 1.60 24.64
C LYS A 398 32.71 2.12 23.39
N TYR A 399 31.92 1.27 22.74
CA TYR A 399 31.14 1.64 21.56
C TYR A 399 30.13 2.75 21.89
N LEU A 400 29.31 2.53 22.93
CA LEU A 400 28.26 3.44 23.36
C LEU A 400 28.82 4.79 23.81
N ASN A 401 29.94 4.80 24.54
CA ASN A 401 30.61 6.05 24.93
C ASN A 401 31.06 6.89 23.71
N MET A 402 31.45 6.23 22.62
CA MET A 402 31.88 6.92 21.41
C MET A 402 30.71 7.45 20.60
N VAL A 403 29.68 6.62 20.39
CA VAL A 403 28.54 6.94 19.51
C VAL A 403 27.59 7.98 20.11
N ARG A 404 27.48 8.05 21.46
CA ARG A 404 26.64 9.03 22.17
C ARG A 404 27.02 10.50 21.91
N ALA A 405 28.26 10.74 21.50
CA ALA A 405 28.76 12.07 21.16
C ALA A 405 28.66 12.40 19.65
N MET A 406 28.11 11.50 18.83
CA MET A 406 28.02 11.66 17.38
C MET A 406 26.69 12.28 16.97
N ASP A 407 26.72 13.04 15.88
CA ASP A 407 25.52 13.60 15.28
C ASP A 407 24.59 12.49 14.78
N GLY A 408 23.30 12.66 15.02
CA GLY A 408 22.25 11.68 14.74
C GLY A 408 21.95 10.69 15.87
N TYR A 409 22.81 10.53 16.88
CA TYR A 409 22.51 9.63 18.00
C TYR A 409 21.34 10.16 18.85
N ASN A 410 20.35 9.30 19.13
CA ASN A 410 19.09 9.66 19.80
C ASN A 410 18.34 10.85 19.16
N ARG A 411 18.51 11.03 17.84
CA ARG A 411 17.77 12.00 17.04
C ARG A 411 16.84 11.24 16.10
N ILE A 412 15.61 11.72 15.97
CA ILE A 412 14.64 11.19 15.01
C ILE A 412 14.50 12.22 13.90
N VAL A 413 14.78 11.80 12.68
CA VAL A 413 14.65 12.64 11.48
C VAL A 413 13.44 12.12 10.71
N PHE A 414 12.40 12.94 10.62
CA PHE A 414 11.16 12.56 9.93
C PHE A 414 11.31 12.70 8.41
N PRO A 415 10.54 11.93 7.61
CA PRO A 415 10.41 12.19 6.19
C PRO A 415 9.98 13.63 5.91
N HIS A 416 10.39 14.17 4.77
CA HIS A 416 10.02 15.52 4.39
C HIS A 416 8.50 15.64 4.27
N CYS A 417 7.98 16.81 4.62
CA CYS A 417 6.55 17.05 4.67
C CYS A 417 6.19 18.50 4.36
N GLY A 418 4.97 18.70 3.88
CA GLY A 418 4.47 20.03 3.53
C GLY A 418 4.31 20.92 4.76
N CYS A 419 4.68 22.19 4.62
CA CYS A 419 4.59 23.18 5.69
C CYS A 419 3.68 24.35 5.28
N GLY A 420 2.60 24.57 6.02
CA GLY A 420 1.63 25.63 5.70
C GLY A 420 2.18 27.06 5.76
N SER A 421 3.39 27.26 6.31
CA SER A 421 4.09 28.55 6.32
C SER A 421 5.01 28.77 5.12
N ARG A 422 5.23 27.76 4.27
CA ARG A 422 6.04 27.85 3.05
C ARG A 422 5.16 27.78 1.82
N LYS A 423 5.56 28.52 0.78
CA LYS A 423 4.92 28.47 -0.54
C LYS A 423 5.54 27.38 -1.43
N ASP A 424 6.85 27.15 -1.29
CA ASP A 424 7.63 26.24 -2.12
C ASP A 424 8.52 25.30 -1.27
N GLY A 425 8.55 24.04 -1.69
CA GLY A 425 9.33 22.96 -1.08
C GLY A 425 8.77 22.43 0.23
N ASP A 426 9.37 21.35 0.68
CA ASP A 426 9.00 20.66 1.92
C ASP A 426 9.96 21.01 3.06
N ILE A 427 9.68 20.46 4.23
CA ILE A 427 10.58 20.57 5.37
C ILE A 427 10.80 19.23 6.04
N ILE A 428 11.97 19.11 6.65
CA ILE A 428 12.38 17.97 7.46
C ILE A 428 12.43 18.41 8.92
N LEU A 429 11.61 17.75 9.74
CA LEU A 429 11.65 17.90 11.19
C LEU A 429 12.66 16.91 11.76
N SER A 430 13.54 17.37 12.66
CA SER A 430 14.32 16.48 13.49
C SER A 430 14.14 16.78 14.97
N VAL A 431 13.87 15.73 15.73
CA VAL A 431 13.58 15.78 17.15
C VAL A 431 14.71 15.12 17.93
N GLY A 432 15.34 15.85 18.84
CA GLY A 432 16.36 15.33 19.76
C GLY A 432 16.25 15.94 21.15
N PHE A 433 16.89 15.33 22.14
CA PHE A 433 16.78 15.78 23.55
C PHE A 433 17.22 17.22 23.77
N SER A 434 18.36 17.61 23.17
CA SER A 434 18.94 18.94 23.35
C SER A 434 18.15 20.02 22.63
N GLN A 435 17.77 19.76 21.37
CA GLN A 435 17.14 20.75 20.50
C GLN A 435 16.20 20.11 19.48
N LEU A 436 15.24 20.90 19.02
CA LEU A 436 14.37 20.62 17.89
C LEU A 436 14.88 21.39 16.67
N THR A 437 14.87 20.79 15.49
CA THR A 437 15.33 21.46 14.26
C THR A 437 14.36 21.27 13.11
N ILE A 438 14.25 22.29 12.26
CA ILE A 438 13.56 22.23 10.97
C ILE A 438 14.55 22.65 9.89
N ARG A 439 14.65 21.86 8.82
CA ARG A 439 15.42 22.23 7.62
C ARG A 439 14.50 22.20 6.41
N ALA A 440 14.60 23.21 5.56
CA ALA A 440 13.86 23.22 4.31
C ALA A 440 14.53 22.31 3.27
N CYS A 441 13.73 21.73 2.39
CA CYS A 441 14.19 20.95 1.24
C CYS A 441 13.32 21.22 0.02
N ASP A 442 13.78 20.84 -1.16
CA ASP A 442 12.92 20.75 -2.34
C ASP A 442 11.98 19.52 -2.26
N TYR A 443 11.20 19.30 -3.31
CA TYR A 443 10.25 18.17 -3.39
C TYR A 443 10.94 16.80 -3.55
N GLU A 444 12.23 16.79 -3.87
CA GLU A 444 13.06 15.59 -3.98
C GLU A 444 13.81 15.30 -2.66
N GLY A 445 13.66 16.17 -1.65
CA GLY A 445 14.30 16.04 -0.35
C GLY A 445 15.72 16.62 -0.28
N ASN A 446 16.18 17.33 -1.31
CA ASN A 446 17.50 17.98 -1.29
C ASN A 446 17.48 19.19 -0.35
N LEU A 447 18.43 19.21 0.58
CA LEU A 447 18.46 20.17 1.70
C LEU A 447 18.84 21.58 1.24
N GLN A 448 18.12 22.58 1.75
CA GLN A 448 18.51 23.99 1.69
C GLN A 448 19.47 24.32 2.85
N GLU A 449 20.28 25.37 2.70
CA GLU A 449 21.34 25.71 3.66
C GLU A 449 20.84 26.13 5.05
N GLU A 450 19.62 26.69 5.14
CA GLU A 450 19.10 27.21 6.41
C GLU A 450 18.47 26.11 7.29
N GLU A 451 19.09 25.85 8.44
CA GLU A 451 18.53 25.05 9.54
C GLU A 451 18.00 25.96 10.65
N LEU A 452 16.70 25.84 10.94
CA LEU A 452 16.06 26.51 12.07
C LEU A 452 16.17 25.64 13.31
N VAL A 453 16.82 26.16 14.35
CA VAL A 453 16.94 25.51 15.65
C VAL A 453 15.94 26.14 16.64
N PHE A 454 15.32 25.29 17.46
CA PHE A 454 14.38 25.66 18.50
C PHE A 454 14.83 25.05 19.83
N ASP A 455 14.88 25.87 20.87
CA ASP A 455 15.03 25.36 22.23
C ASP A 455 13.68 24.82 22.72
N TRP A 456 13.70 23.72 23.47
CA TRP A 456 12.48 23.14 24.04
C TRP A 456 11.76 24.08 25.01
N THR A 457 12.47 25.02 25.63
CA THR A 457 11.89 26.07 26.48
C THR A 457 11.14 27.15 25.70
N ASP A 458 11.40 27.29 24.39
CA ASP A 458 10.66 28.20 23.53
C ASP A 458 9.32 27.61 23.05
N ILE A 459 9.11 26.29 23.20
CA ILE A 459 7.90 25.60 22.75
C ILE A 459 6.78 25.78 23.79
N LEU A 460 5.65 26.36 23.35
CA LEU A 460 4.52 26.73 24.21
C LEU A 460 3.42 25.67 24.21
N GLU A 461 3.02 25.20 23.03
CA GLU A 461 1.95 24.23 22.83
C GLU A 461 2.28 23.34 21.62
N TYR A 462 1.83 22.09 21.62
CA TYR A 462 1.81 21.23 20.44
C TYR A 462 0.54 20.38 20.43
N LYS A 463 0.03 20.09 19.23
CA LYS A 463 -1.20 19.32 19.03
C LYS A 463 -1.28 18.70 17.65
N ILE A 464 -2.12 17.70 17.54
CA ILE A 464 -2.55 17.12 16.28
C ILE A 464 -3.87 17.80 15.88
N VAL A 465 -3.97 18.24 14.62
CA VAL A 465 -5.17 18.87 14.05
C VAL A 465 -5.54 18.19 12.73
N ASP A 466 -6.61 18.65 12.09
CA ASP A 466 -7.08 18.17 10.78
C ASP A 466 -7.26 16.64 10.74
N ASN A 467 -7.98 16.10 11.71
CA ASN A 467 -8.28 14.67 11.86
C ASN A 467 -7.05 13.75 11.87
N GLY A 468 -5.89 14.23 12.34
CA GLY A 468 -4.68 13.42 12.41
C GLY A 468 -3.67 13.70 11.31
N ALA A 469 -4.01 14.50 10.29
CA ALA A 469 -3.15 14.75 9.15
C ALA A 469 -2.07 15.83 9.38
N THR A 470 -2.25 16.66 10.42
CA THR A 470 -1.38 17.83 10.65
C THR A 470 -0.84 17.83 12.07
N PHE A 471 0.48 17.90 12.21
CA PHE A 471 1.14 18.20 13.48
C PHE A 471 1.42 19.70 13.57
N ALA A 472 0.97 20.35 14.64
CA ALA A 472 1.18 21.77 14.86
C ALA A 472 1.86 22.02 16.20
N PHE A 473 2.83 22.94 16.23
CA PHE A 473 3.40 23.45 17.47
C PHE A 473 3.55 24.97 17.43
N GLU A 474 3.43 25.60 18.59
CA GLU A 474 3.60 27.02 18.80
C GLU A 474 4.87 27.28 19.60
N TYR A 475 5.64 28.29 19.20
CA TYR A 475 6.87 28.68 19.86
C TYR A 475 6.98 30.20 19.99
N ALA A 476 7.66 30.67 21.02
CA ALA A 476 7.97 32.08 21.21
C ALA A 476 9.43 32.25 21.65
N ARG A 477 10.24 32.88 20.80
CA ARG A 477 11.60 33.30 21.19
C ARG A 477 11.52 34.54 22.07
N LEU A 478 12.52 34.73 22.93
CA LEU A 478 12.62 35.88 23.85
C LEU A 478 12.23 37.21 23.16
N GLN A 479 11.25 37.92 23.71
CA GLN A 479 10.74 39.21 23.22
C GLN A 479 10.13 39.20 21.80
N LYS A 480 9.73 38.04 21.27
CA LYS A 480 9.01 37.93 19.98
C LYS A 480 7.59 37.42 20.18
N LYS A 481 6.70 37.80 19.27
CA LYS A 481 5.33 37.25 19.24
C LYS A 481 5.39 35.74 18.99
N PRO A 482 4.50 34.95 19.61
CA PRO A 482 4.36 33.54 19.31
C PRO A 482 4.12 33.29 17.82
N LYS A 483 4.67 32.19 17.33
CA LYS A 483 4.52 31.71 15.95
C LYS A 483 4.10 30.25 15.96
N SER A 484 3.22 29.88 15.04
CA SER A 484 2.79 28.50 14.85
C SER A 484 3.45 27.90 13.62
N VAL A 485 3.88 26.65 13.74
CA VAL A 485 4.33 25.78 12.65
C VAL A 485 3.27 24.70 12.46
N LYS A 486 2.91 24.40 11.21
CA LYS A 486 1.96 23.34 10.83
C LYS A 486 2.59 22.44 9.78
N LEU A 487 2.64 21.15 10.07
CA LEU A 487 3.30 20.11 9.29
C LEU A 487 2.25 19.10 8.82
N ASN A 488 2.03 19.02 7.52
CA ASN A 488 1.09 18.07 6.93
C ASN A 488 1.83 16.76 6.67
N THR A 489 1.59 15.74 7.48
CA THR A 489 2.38 14.50 7.46
C THR A 489 1.55 13.30 7.93
N PRO A 490 1.72 12.11 7.33
CA PRO A 490 1.12 10.88 7.85
C PRO A 490 1.70 10.49 9.23
N PHE A 491 2.81 11.11 9.65
CA PHE A 491 3.49 10.81 10.92
C PHE A 491 3.14 11.81 12.04
N ALA A 492 2.07 12.60 11.92
CA ALA A 492 1.71 13.63 12.89
C ALA A 492 1.56 13.08 14.32
N MET A 493 0.95 11.89 14.47
CA MET A 493 0.81 11.23 15.76
C MET A 493 2.17 10.81 16.34
N TYR A 494 3.09 10.35 15.50
CA TYR A 494 4.43 9.96 15.95
C TYR A 494 5.28 11.18 16.34
N MET A 495 5.16 12.30 15.62
CA MET A 495 5.75 13.58 16.03
C MET A 495 5.24 14.00 17.42
N ASN A 496 3.92 13.88 17.66
CA ASN A 496 3.32 14.15 18.96
C ASN A 496 3.89 13.24 20.06
N PHE A 497 4.03 11.93 19.82
CA PHE A 497 4.68 11.03 20.77
C PHE A 497 6.12 11.43 21.10
N CYS A 498 6.89 11.88 20.11
CA CYS A 498 8.26 12.35 20.33
C CYS A 498 8.27 13.60 21.22
N PHE A 499 7.44 14.60 20.93
CA PHE A 499 7.33 15.82 21.74
C PHE A 499 6.91 15.49 23.17
N SER A 500 5.84 14.73 23.36
CA SER A 500 5.38 14.31 24.68
C SER A 500 6.46 13.57 25.46
N ARG A 501 7.22 12.71 24.79
CA ARG A 501 8.31 11.98 25.43
C ARG A 501 9.44 12.90 25.88
N ILE A 502 9.85 13.85 25.04
CA ILE A 502 10.87 14.85 25.39
C ILE A 502 10.44 15.66 26.61
N PHE A 503 9.20 16.15 26.62
CA PHE A 503 8.67 16.92 27.77
C PHE A 503 8.59 16.06 29.04
N GLU A 504 8.14 14.81 28.94
CA GLU A 504 8.11 13.86 30.07
C GLU A 504 9.51 13.64 30.66
N GLU A 505 10.52 13.44 29.80
CA GLU A 505 11.89 13.22 30.24
C GLU A 505 12.50 14.47 30.87
N ARG A 506 12.28 15.66 30.28
CA ARG A 506 12.81 16.94 30.80
C ARG A 506 12.14 17.38 32.10
N GLN A 507 10.87 17.06 32.32
CA GLN A 507 10.18 17.34 33.60
C GLN A 507 10.76 16.55 34.78
N ARG A 508 11.35 15.37 34.53
CA ARG A 508 11.97 14.53 35.56
C ARG A 508 13.46 14.83 35.78
N SER A 509 14.04 15.75 35.00
CA SER A 509 15.44 16.20 35.11
C SER A 509 15.61 17.45 36.00
N VAL A 510 14.50 18.02 36.47
CA VAL A 510 14.42 19.08 37.49
C VAL A 510 13.94 18.46 38.79
#